data_AF-A0A6S7IMM4-F1
#
_entry.id   AF-A0A6S7IMM4-F1
#
_cell.length_a   1.000
_cell.length_b   1.000
_cell.length_c   1.000
_cell.angle_alpha   90.00
_cell.angle_beta   90.00
_cell.angle_gamma   90.00
#
_symmetry.space_group_name_H-M   'P 1'
#
loop_
_entity.id
_entity.type
_entity.pdbx_description
1 polymer ?
#
loop_
_entity_poly.entity_id
_entity_poly.type
_entity_poly.pdbx_seq_one_letter_code
_entity_poly.pdbx_strand_id
1 'polypeptide(L)'
;MAGQGRDSTAMKKDVEGYIHGVSEIKTPASGNRYFDFKIQEREESVRVVCFSPEKRNEIKDNEITKSPVKLLNVTAKKRKYEPDSVEYTMNNRSKVIREKNMAFPWNTVHEKEQHTVEEIKESSINDLVSITAKVVWKGTTESVYSHTMRKTLLKCEAIIVDATGSIKVTIWENMIPNITEGHSYLFQQFKVSFFNIKFVNGIRESVINEIEDIEIPEEICAAAQQLKPKEKECSNLTGRVLGVDVSFTLVCVNCRSRITDSDDQFVNCGSCKTTFLKEFVKKTVSANVIVIDENNENKGRFYCSNSVLNSMFESIKATKNYNIKETDTAKLSRKMIVETLLLVKKVLFEVVSDEKLMSSMQVAQ
;
A
#
# COMPACT_ATOMS: atom_id res chain seq x y z
N MET A 1 -19.70 -30.14 20.41
CA MET A 1 -18.33 -29.90 20.91
C MET A 1 -18.00 -28.43 20.70
N ALA A 2 -17.91 -27.70 21.81
CA ALA A 2 -17.54 -26.29 21.84
C ALA A 2 -16.02 -26.14 21.69
N GLY A 3 -15.57 -25.11 20.99
CA GLY A 3 -14.16 -24.73 20.89
C GLY A 3 -13.98 -23.68 19.79
N GLN A 4 -13.36 -22.52 19.99
CA GLN A 4 -12.67 -21.94 21.14
C GLN A 4 -12.85 -20.42 21.04
N GLY A 5 -13.21 -19.78 22.15
CA GLY A 5 -13.17 -18.33 22.26
C GLY A 5 -11.73 -17.84 22.18
N ARG A 6 -11.47 -16.84 21.33
CA ARG A 6 -10.23 -16.05 21.39
C ARG A 6 -10.36 -15.08 22.57
N ASP A 7 -10.07 -15.56 23.77
CA ASP A 7 -9.80 -14.70 24.91
C ASP A 7 -8.29 -14.49 24.99
N SER A 8 -7.80 -13.44 24.33
CA SER A 8 -6.56 -12.80 24.75
C SER A 8 -6.97 -11.63 25.63
N THR A 9 -7.09 -11.87 26.94
CA THR A 9 -7.35 -10.82 27.93
C THR A 9 -6.13 -9.91 28.00
N ALA A 10 -6.07 -8.94 27.08
CA ALA A 10 -5.05 -7.91 27.09
C ALA A 10 -5.19 -7.11 28.39
N MET A 11 -4.09 -7.01 29.15
CA MET A 11 -4.08 -6.43 30.48
C MET A 11 -4.53 -4.96 30.41
N LYS A 12 -5.57 -4.63 31.17
CA LYS A 12 -6.02 -3.24 31.29
C LYS A 12 -5.08 -2.49 32.22
N LYS A 13 -4.75 -1.26 31.84
CA LYS A 13 -3.91 -0.33 32.60
C LYS A 13 -4.63 1.01 32.72
N ASP A 14 -4.32 1.74 33.77
CA ASP A 14 -4.65 3.16 33.89
C ASP A 14 -3.37 3.97 33.68
N VAL A 15 -3.47 5.07 32.93
CA VAL A 15 -2.32 5.87 32.52
C VAL A 15 -2.59 7.34 32.81
N GLU A 16 -1.61 8.05 33.35
CA GLU A 16 -1.72 9.47 33.69
C GLU A 16 -0.74 10.28 32.85
N GLY A 17 -1.16 11.45 32.38
CA GLY A 17 -0.29 12.29 31.56
C GLY A 17 -1.00 13.44 30.88
N TYR A 18 -0.35 13.97 29.86
CA TYR A 18 -0.85 15.07 29.04
C TYR A 18 -1.12 14.61 27.60
N ILE A 19 -2.21 15.09 27.00
CA ILE A 19 -2.63 14.69 25.65
C ILE A 19 -1.95 15.59 24.61
N HIS A 20 -1.31 14.99 23.61
CA HIS A 20 -0.69 15.69 22.47
C HIS A 20 -1.13 15.10 21.12
N GLY A 21 -1.08 15.89 20.06
CA GLY A 21 -1.19 15.46 18.67
C GLY A 21 -2.51 14.75 18.34
N VAL A 22 -3.66 15.31 18.77
CA VAL A 22 -4.97 14.67 18.53
C VAL A 22 -5.31 14.74 17.04
N SER A 23 -5.32 13.57 16.38
CA SER A 23 -5.58 13.45 14.95
C SER A 23 -7.05 13.68 14.57
N GLU A 24 -7.32 13.92 13.29
CA GLU A 24 -8.67 13.79 12.74
C GLU A 24 -9.21 12.35 12.84
N ILE A 25 -10.54 12.19 12.73
CA ILE A 25 -11.19 10.87 12.71
C ILE A 25 -10.84 10.16 11.40
N LYS A 26 -10.18 9.01 11.54
CA LYS A 26 -9.81 8.11 10.46
C LYS A 26 -10.93 7.10 10.21
N THR A 27 -11.31 6.94 8.93
CA THR A 27 -12.32 5.97 8.49
C THR A 27 -11.62 4.88 7.68
N PRO A 28 -11.37 3.69 8.25
CA PRO A 28 -10.71 2.62 7.53
C PRO A 28 -11.65 1.96 6.51
N ALA A 29 -11.08 1.28 5.50
CA ALA A 29 -11.85 0.54 4.50
C ALA A 29 -12.65 -0.64 5.12
N SER A 30 -12.16 -1.18 6.24
CA SER A 30 -12.85 -2.14 7.08
C SER A 30 -12.53 -1.88 8.55
N GLY A 31 -13.50 -2.12 9.44
CA GLY A 31 -13.36 -1.88 10.89
C GLY A 31 -13.99 -0.57 11.37
N ASN A 32 -13.79 -0.27 12.65
CA ASN A 32 -14.38 0.89 13.31
C ASN A 32 -13.61 2.18 13.00
N ARG A 33 -14.33 3.30 12.92
CA ARG A 33 -13.70 4.64 12.91
C ARG A 33 -12.87 4.82 14.17
N TYR A 34 -11.74 5.51 14.03
CA TYR A 34 -10.82 5.75 15.14
C TYR A 34 -10.10 7.07 14.96
N PHE A 35 -9.44 7.54 16.00
CA PHE A 35 -8.43 8.60 15.91
C PHE A 35 -7.27 8.22 16.83
N ASP A 36 -6.12 8.86 16.65
CA ASP A 36 -4.98 8.67 17.54
C ASP A 36 -4.51 9.99 18.14
N PHE A 37 -3.79 9.86 19.25
CA PHE A 37 -3.12 10.93 19.96
C PHE A 37 -1.92 10.34 20.72
N LYS A 38 -1.13 11.18 21.38
CA LYS A 38 -0.05 10.77 22.27
C LYS A 38 -0.39 11.14 23.72
N ILE A 39 -0.09 10.26 24.66
CA ILE A 39 -0.11 10.56 26.10
C ILE A 39 1.34 10.71 26.58
N GLN A 40 1.67 11.88 27.13
CA GLN A 40 2.97 12.16 27.73
C GLN A 40 3.03 11.54 29.13
N GLU A 41 3.84 10.49 29.28
CA GLU A 41 4.18 9.87 30.56
C GLU A 41 5.58 10.37 30.97
N ARG A 42 5.64 11.44 31.77
CA ARG A 42 6.90 12.11 32.16
C ARG A 42 7.66 12.68 30.95
N GLU A 43 8.78 12.08 30.58
CA GLU A 43 9.64 12.48 29.46
C GLU A 43 9.29 11.75 28.16
N GLU A 44 8.55 10.64 28.25
CA GLU A 44 8.16 9.85 27.09
C GLU A 44 6.75 10.17 26.62
N SER A 45 6.47 9.93 25.34
CA SER A 45 5.14 10.06 24.76
C SER A 45 4.71 8.77 24.09
N VAL A 46 3.61 8.20 24.57
CA VAL A 46 3.10 6.91 24.09
C VAL A 46 1.87 7.13 23.21
N ARG A 47 1.79 6.46 22.06
CA ARG A 47 0.62 6.56 21.19
C ARG A 47 -0.59 5.87 21.79
N VAL A 48 -1.75 6.51 21.65
CA VAL A 48 -3.06 5.99 22.01
C VAL A 48 -3.95 5.95 20.78
N VAL A 49 -4.56 4.79 20.51
CA VAL A 49 -5.56 4.60 19.45
C VAL A 49 -6.94 4.52 20.09
N CYS A 50 -7.84 5.44 19.75
CA CYS A 50 -9.18 5.51 20.30
C CYS A 50 -10.23 5.08 19.27
N PHE A 51 -10.95 3.99 19.57
CA PHE A 51 -12.07 3.46 18.76
C PHE A 51 -13.44 4.03 19.16
N SER A 52 -13.45 5.14 19.90
CA SER A 52 -14.65 5.85 20.37
C SER A 52 -14.65 7.29 19.83
N PRO A 53 -15.03 7.51 18.56
CA PRO A 53 -14.95 8.82 17.90
C PRO A 53 -15.65 9.95 18.66
N GLU A 54 -16.70 9.63 19.41
CA GLU A 54 -17.45 10.57 20.27
C GLU A 54 -16.59 11.25 21.35
N LYS A 55 -15.46 10.64 21.74
CA LYS A 55 -14.54 11.19 22.75
C LYS A 55 -13.52 12.17 22.18
N ARG A 56 -13.48 12.35 20.85
CA ARG A 56 -12.45 13.17 20.20
C ARG A 56 -12.46 14.62 20.69
N ASN A 57 -13.63 15.24 20.79
CA ASN A 57 -13.74 16.64 21.20
C ASN A 57 -13.25 16.83 22.63
N GLU A 58 -13.68 15.97 23.57
CA GLU A 58 -13.18 15.98 24.95
C GLU A 58 -11.65 15.84 25.02
N ILE A 59 -11.08 14.92 24.25
CA ILE A 59 -9.63 14.69 24.20
C ILE A 59 -8.90 15.88 23.56
N LYS A 60 -9.48 16.48 22.51
CA LYS A 60 -8.93 17.69 21.86
C LYS A 60 -8.96 18.90 22.79
N ASP A 61 -10.02 19.06 23.57
CA ASP A 61 -10.13 20.12 24.56
C ASP A 61 -9.07 19.98 25.66
N ASN A 62 -8.76 18.74 26.07
CA ASN A 62 -7.70 18.47 27.04
C ASN A 62 -6.30 18.79 26.49
N GLU A 63 -6.05 18.55 25.20
CA GLU A 63 -4.83 19.00 24.51
C GLU A 63 -4.72 20.52 24.50
N ILE A 64 -5.78 21.22 24.04
CA ILE A 64 -5.79 22.69 23.91
C ILE A 64 -5.61 23.36 25.28
N THR A 65 -6.30 22.86 26.30
CA THR A 65 -6.22 23.41 27.67
C THR A 65 -5.00 22.94 28.44
N LYS A 66 -4.19 22.04 27.86
CA LYS A 66 -3.03 21.39 28.53
C LYS A 66 -3.41 20.77 29.87
N SER A 67 -4.64 20.24 29.95
CA SER A 67 -5.17 19.66 31.18
C SER A 67 -4.49 18.32 31.46
N PRO A 68 -4.02 18.07 32.70
CA PRO A 68 -3.56 16.74 33.08
C PRO A 68 -4.75 15.77 33.10
N VAL A 69 -4.54 14.56 32.58
CA VAL A 69 -5.60 13.56 32.49
C VAL A 69 -5.15 12.19 32.99
N LYS A 70 -6.13 11.40 33.40
CA LYS A 70 -6.03 9.97 33.66
C LYS A 70 -6.92 9.21 32.68
N LEU A 71 -6.30 8.33 31.91
CA LEU A 71 -6.97 7.40 31.00
C LEU A 71 -7.21 6.09 31.74
N LEU A 72 -8.48 5.78 32.02
CA LEU A 72 -8.88 4.54 32.70
C LEU A 72 -9.23 3.43 31.71
N ASN A 73 -8.95 2.19 32.10
CA ASN A 73 -9.27 0.98 31.33
C ASN A 73 -8.72 1.04 29.90
N VAL A 74 -7.47 1.48 29.73
CA VAL A 74 -6.77 1.37 28.45
C VAL A 74 -6.16 -0.02 28.30
N THR A 75 -5.98 -0.48 27.07
CA THR A 75 -5.36 -1.77 26.79
C THR A 75 -3.97 -1.55 26.22
N ALA A 76 -2.93 -2.05 26.88
CA ALA A 76 -1.57 -2.02 26.35
C ALA A 76 -1.40 -3.11 25.27
N LYS A 77 -0.80 -2.74 24.14
CA LYS A 77 -0.47 -3.65 23.04
C LYS A 77 0.92 -3.34 22.51
N LYS A 78 1.66 -4.38 22.14
CA LYS A 78 2.88 -4.22 21.35
C LYS A 78 2.51 -3.73 19.96
N ARG A 79 3.28 -2.79 19.42
CA ARG A 79 3.07 -2.37 18.03
C ARG A 79 3.47 -3.50 17.08
N LYS A 80 2.67 -3.68 16.03
CA LYS A 80 2.91 -4.73 15.02
C LYS A 80 4.28 -4.61 14.34
N TYR A 81 4.74 -3.39 14.11
CA TYR A 81 5.95 -3.09 13.35
C TYR A 81 7.10 -2.55 14.21
N GLU A 82 6.84 -2.35 15.51
CA GLU A 82 7.82 -1.91 16.52
C GLU A 82 7.58 -2.74 17.78
N PRO A 83 7.96 -4.04 17.81
CA PRO A 83 7.54 -4.98 18.86
C PRO A 83 8.04 -4.61 20.27
N ASP A 84 9.06 -3.78 20.33
CA ASP A 84 9.65 -3.26 21.57
C ASP A 84 8.93 -2.01 22.08
N SER A 85 8.07 -1.39 21.27
CA SER A 85 7.25 -0.27 21.68
C SER A 85 5.82 -0.70 22.03
N VAL A 86 5.28 -0.01 23.04
CA VAL A 86 3.91 -0.19 23.50
C VAL A 86 3.04 0.92 22.92
N GLU A 87 1.82 0.58 22.53
CA GLU A 87 0.75 1.54 22.29
C GLU A 87 -0.46 1.20 23.16
N TYR A 88 -1.25 2.20 23.49
CA TYR A 88 -2.50 2.02 24.21
C TYR A 88 -3.69 2.03 23.27
N THR A 89 -4.70 1.23 23.58
CA THR A 89 -5.99 1.24 22.91
C THR A 89 -7.09 1.68 23.87
N MET A 90 -7.91 2.64 23.42
CA MET A 90 -9.14 3.07 24.07
C MET A 90 -10.38 2.59 23.30
N ASN A 91 -11.42 2.23 24.05
CA ASN A 91 -12.73 1.87 23.51
C ASN A 91 -13.85 2.53 24.34
N ASN A 92 -15.11 2.15 24.07
CA ASN A 92 -16.27 2.78 24.71
C ASN A 92 -16.24 2.65 26.25
N ARG A 93 -15.59 1.61 26.79
CA ARG A 93 -15.45 1.36 28.24
C ARG A 93 -14.30 2.14 28.88
N SER A 94 -13.35 2.65 28.09
CA SER A 94 -12.27 3.50 28.60
C SER A 94 -12.81 4.86 29.02
N LYS A 95 -12.23 5.51 30.03
CA LYS A 95 -12.66 6.85 30.48
C LYS A 95 -11.49 7.81 30.45
N VAL A 96 -11.79 9.09 30.21
CA VAL A 96 -10.85 10.18 30.42
C VAL A 96 -11.32 10.93 31.66
N ILE A 97 -10.43 11.12 32.61
CA ILE A 97 -10.71 11.90 33.83
C ILE A 97 -9.69 13.04 33.85
N ARG A 98 -10.16 14.28 34.04
CA ARG A 98 -9.26 15.41 34.30
C ARG A 98 -8.71 15.29 35.71
N GLU A 99 -7.40 15.37 35.83
CA GLU A 99 -6.72 15.45 37.11
C GLU A 99 -6.51 16.92 37.51
N LYS A 100 -6.29 17.15 38.80
CA LYS A 100 -5.98 18.51 39.28
C LYS A 100 -4.50 18.83 39.18
N ASN A 101 -3.65 17.84 39.45
CA ASN A 101 -2.20 17.99 39.53
C ASN A 101 -1.52 16.80 38.85
N MET A 102 -0.36 17.03 38.25
CA MET A 102 0.51 16.01 37.67
C MET A 102 1.91 16.15 38.27
N ALA A 103 2.61 15.04 38.48
CA ALA A 103 3.95 15.04 39.10
C ALA A 103 5.06 15.60 38.18
N PHE A 104 4.73 15.89 36.93
CA PHE A 104 5.63 16.42 35.91
C PHE A 104 4.87 17.48 35.10
N PRO A 105 5.55 18.48 34.53
CA PRO A 105 4.91 19.52 33.74
C PRO A 105 4.48 19.00 32.36
N TRP A 106 3.57 19.74 31.73
CA TRP A 106 3.37 19.64 30.29
C TRP A 106 4.68 19.99 29.59
N ASN A 107 5.20 19.07 28.78
CA ASN A 107 6.34 19.38 27.92
C ASN A 107 5.80 19.92 26.62
N THR A 108 6.32 21.05 26.16
CA THR A 108 6.14 21.42 24.76
C THR A 108 6.81 20.31 23.97
N VAL A 109 6.03 19.47 23.27
CA VAL A 109 6.60 18.63 22.22
C VAL A 109 7.12 19.64 21.22
N HIS A 110 8.41 19.95 21.31
CA HIS A 110 9.10 20.65 20.25
C HIS A 110 9.00 19.69 19.06
N GLU A 111 8.01 19.90 18.19
CA GLU A 111 8.10 19.39 16.83
C GLU A 111 9.42 19.93 16.32
N LYS A 112 10.45 19.08 16.30
CA LYS A 112 11.75 19.48 15.81
C LYS A 112 11.50 19.98 14.39
N GLU A 113 11.78 21.25 14.13
CA GLU A 113 11.41 21.86 12.85
C GLU A 113 12.07 21.14 11.68
N GLN A 114 13.21 20.47 11.93
CA GLN A 114 13.94 19.65 10.97
C GLN A 114 14.56 18.41 11.65
N HIS A 115 14.52 17.29 10.94
CA HIS A 115 15.04 15.99 11.31
C HIS A 115 16.09 15.55 10.28
N THR A 116 17.09 14.80 10.72
CA THR A 116 17.99 14.08 9.81
C THR A 116 17.38 12.74 9.39
N VAL A 117 17.92 12.12 8.33
CA VAL A 117 17.50 10.78 7.90
C VAL A 117 17.71 9.74 9.00
N GLU A 118 18.83 9.82 9.73
CA GLU A 118 19.13 8.91 10.84
C GLU A 118 18.09 9.05 11.96
N GLU A 119 17.75 10.27 12.35
CA GLU A 119 16.71 10.53 13.35
C GLU A 119 15.35 9.98 12.89
N ILE A 120 14.99 10.13 11.61
CA ILE A 120 13.73 9.59 11.07
C ILE A 120 13.70 8.06 11.14
N LYS A 121 14.85 7.38 10.98
CA LYS A 121 14.92 5.91 11.11
C LYS A 121 14.64 5.46 12.54
N GLU A 122 14.96 6.30 13.53
CA GLU A 122 14.69 6.05 14.95
C GLU A 122 13.28 6.49 15.37
N SER A 123 12.69 7.49 14.70
CA SER A 123 11.35 8.01 14.97
C SER A 123 10.25 6.94 14.92
N SER A 124 9.19 7.16 15.70
CA SER A 124 8.06 6.24 15.78
C SER A 124 7.21 6.29 14.51
N ILE A 125 6.64 5.15 14.13
CA ILE A 125 5.66 5.12 13.03
C ILE A 125 4.47 6.04 13.36
N ASN A 126 4.05 6.81 12.34
CA ASN A 126 3.06 7.90 12.35
C ASN A 126 3.53 9.26 12.88
N ASP A 127 4.80 9.40 13.28
CA ASP A 127 5.33 10.72 13.60
C ASP A 127 5.36 11.61 12.36
N LEU A 128 5.11 12.90 12.56
CA LEU A 128 5.30 13.92 11.55
C LEU A 128 6.73 14.43 11.65
N VAL A 129 7.41 14.46 10.52
CA VAL A 129 8.81 14.87 10.39
C VAL A 129 8.93 15.87 9.26
N SER A 130 9.87 16.77 9.41
CA SER A 130 10.30 17.70 8.38
C SER A 130 11.78 17.46 8.13
N ILE A 131 12.23 17.44 6.88
CA ILE A 131 13.62 17.10 6.52
C ILE A 131 14.10 17.94 5.34
N THR A 132 15.35 18.40 5.45
CA THR A 132 16.11 18.97 4.34
C THR A 132 16.90 17.85 3.67
N ALA A 133 16.63 17.58 2.40
CA ALA A 133 17.27 16.47 1.70
C ALA A 133 17.37 16.70 0.19
N LYS A 134 18.36 16.06 -0.42
CA LYS A 134 18.57 15.99 -1.86
C LYS A 134 17.84 14.80 -2.46
N VAL A 135 17.16 14.98 -3.58
CA VAL A 135 16.53 13.88 -4.32
C VAL A 135 17.58 13.23 -5.23
N VAL A 136 17.93 11.98 -4.97
CA VAL A 136 18.94 11.23 -5.77
C VAL A 136 18.32 10.22 -6.72
N TRP A 137 17.01 9.99 -6.60
CA TRP A 137 16.26 9.16 -7.52
C TRP A 137 14.79 9.53 -7.47
N LYS A 138 14.17 9.67 -8.64
CA LYS A 138 12.73 9.83 -8.79
C LYS A 138 12.16 8.74 -9.69
N GLY A 139 11.25 7.93 -9.14
CA GLY A 139 10.54 6.90 -9.89
C GLY A 139 9.47 7.47 -10.82
N THR A 140 8.93 6.60 -11.67
CA THR A 140 7.81 6.94 -12.55
C THR A 140 6.54 7.23 -11.75
N THR A 141 5.73 8.17 -12.24
CA THR A 141 4.41 8.44 -11.68
C THR A 141 3.44 7.32 -12.04
N GLU A 142 2.82 6.71 -11.02
CA GLU A 142 1.86 5.63 -11.16
C GLU A 142 0.47 6.05 -10.69
N SER A 143 -0.58 5.41 -11.23
CA SER A 143 -1.96 5.59 -10.77
C SER A 143 -2.37 4.47 -9.82
N VAL A 144 -2.81 4.82 -8.60
CA VAL A 144 -3.23 3.88 -7.56
C VAL A 144 -4.67 4.17 -7.15
N TYR A 145 -5.52 3.14 -7.11
CA TYR A 145 -6.90 3.31 -6.64
C TYR A 145 -6.98 3.30 -5.11
N SER A 146 -7.40 4.41 -4.52
CA SER A 146 -7.68 4.50 -3.08
C SER A 146 -9.08 3.97 -2.78
N HIS A 147 -9.17 2.81 -2.14
CA HIS A 147 -10.45 2.25 -1.70
C HIS A 147 -11.13 3.11 -0.62
N THR A 148 -10.34 3.79 0.22
CA THR A 148 -10.85 4.68 1.27
C THR A 148 -11.47 5.94 0.69
N MET A 149 -10.80 6.57 -0.29
CA MET A 149 -11.30 7.79 -0.92
C MET A 149 -12.18 7.53 -2.14
N ARG A 150 -12.28 6.27 -2.58
CA ARG A 150 -12.99 5.83 -3.79
C ARG A 150 -12.55 6.57 -5.07
N LYS A 151 -11.29 6.98 -5.14
CA LYS A 151 -10.73 7.69 -6.29
C LYS A 151 -9.33 7.17 -6.63
N THR A 152 -8.96 7.32 -7.89
CA THR A 152 -7.58 7.11 -8.34
C THR A 152 -6.72 8.29 -7.89
N LEU A 153 -5.52 7.99 -7.39
CA LEU A 153 -4.51 8.93 -6.97
C LEU A 153 -3.23 8.70 -7.78
N LEU A 154 -2.51 9.77 -8.10
CA LEU A 154 -1.15 9.73 -8.61
C LEU A 154 -0.17 9.56 -7.46
N LYS A 155 0.75 8.61 -7.61
CA LYS A 155 1.80 8.27 -6.64
C LYS A 155 3.15 8.30 -7.35
N CYS A 156 4.16 8.84 -6.71
CA CYS A 156 5.56 8.74 -7.12
C CYS A 156 6.39 8.30 -5.91
N GLU A 157 7.28 7.34 -6.11
CA GLU A 157 8.30 6.97 -5.12
C GLU A 157 9.61 7.68 -5.48
N ALA A 158 10.32 8.18 -4.49
CA ALA A 158 11.63 8.79 -4.64
C ALA A 158 12.57 8.36 -3.52
N ILE A 159 13.87 8.59 -3.69
CA ILE A 159 14.88 8.41 -2.64
C ILE A 159 15.51 9.76 -2.38
N ILE A 160 15.49 10.12 -1.10
CA ILE A 160 16.09 11.35 -0.60
C ILE A 160 17.26 11.03 0.31
N VAL A 161 18.24 11.92 0.33
CA VAL A 161 19.46 11.79 1.12
C VAL A 161 19.79 13.09 1.83
N ASP A 162 20.37 12.97 3.01
CA ASP A 162 21.05 14.05 3.71
C ASP A 162 22.48 13.63 4.10
N ALA A 163 23.16 14.40 4.93
CA ALA A 163 24.50 14.08 5.42
C ALA A 163 24.57 12.84 6.35
N THR A 164 23.43 12.30 6.79
CA THR A 164 23.34 11.18 7.74
C THR A 164 22.87 9.88 7.10
N GLY A 165 22.19 9.95 5.95
CA GLY A 165 21.87 8.74 5.20
C GLY A 165 20.83 8.92 4.11
N SER A 166 20.21 7.80 3.72
CA SER A 166 19.18 7.73 2.68
C SER A 166 17.88 7.10 3.19
N ILE A 167 16.75 7.57 2.65
CA ILE A 167 15.41 7.05 2.96
C ILE A 167 14.47 7.16 1.74
N LYS A 168 13.51 6.23 1.64
CA LYS A 168 12.44 6.31 0.64
C LYS A 168 11.39 7.34 1.04
N VAL A 169 10.89 8.08 0.06
CA VAL A 169 9.76 8.99 0.24
C VAL A 169 8.66 8.68 -0.79
N THR A 170 7.40 8.69 -0.35
CA THR A 170 6.23 8.61 -1.23
C THR A 170 5.58 9.97 -1.37
N ILE A 171 5.40 10.42 -2.60
CA ILE A 171 4.86 11.74 -2.97
C ILE A 171 3.57 11.54 -3.76
N TRP A 172 2.57 12.39 -3.51
CA TRP A 172 1.21 12.23 -4.04
C TRP A 172 0.78 13.43 -4.87
N GLU A 173 -0.04 13.17 -5.89
CA GLU A 173 -0.83 14.17 -6.61
C GLU A 173 -0.01 15.39 -7.09
N ASN A 174 -0.40 16.59 -6.68
CA ASN A 174 0.14 17.88 -7.07
C ASN A 174 1.53 18.17 -6.49
N MET A 175 2.05 17.36 -5.57
CA MET A 175 3.41 17.51 -5.04
C MET A 175 4.46 16.86 -5.94
N ILE A 176 4.07 15.90 -6.79
CA ILE A 176 4.96 15.17 -7.70
C ILE A 176 5.71 16.08 -8.70
N PRO A 177 5.09 17.08 -9.33
CA PRO A 177 5.81 17.99 -10.24
C PRO A 177 6.76 18.94 -9.50
N ASN A 178 6.67 19.08 -8.18
CA ASN A 178 7.48 20.04 -7.40
C ASN A 178 8.88 19.51 -7.05
N ILE A 179 9.20 18.27 -7.44
CA ILE A 179 10.52 17.67 -7.18
C ILE A 179 11.20 17.21 -8.47
N THR A 180 12.50 17.43 -8.54
CA THR A 180 13.37 17.03 -9.64
C THR A 180 14.57 16.27 -9.08
N GLU A 181 14.99 15.22 -9.79
CA GLU A 181 16.18 14.47 -9.42
C GLU A 181 17.43 15.37 -9.53
N GLY A 182 18.33 15.27 -8.55
CA GLY A 182 19.54 16.07 -8.46
C GLY A 182 19.39 17.38 -7.67
N HIS A 183 18.18 17.76 -7.28
CA HIS A 183 17.90 19.01 -6.55
C HIS A 183 17.60 18.76 -5.07
N SER A 184 17.70 19.81 -4.26
CA SER A 184 17.50 19.77 -2.81
C SER A 184 16.23 20.49 -2.36
N TYR A 185 15.56 19.93 -1.36
CA TYR A 185 14.25 20.38 -0.90
C TYR A 185 14.12 20.32 0.61
N LEU A 186 13.28 21.20 1.15
CA LEU A 186 12.69 21.09 2.47
C LEU A 186 11.32 20.38 2.36
N PHE A 187 11.26 19.15 2.84
CA PHE A 187 10.04 18.35 2.95
C PHE A 187 9.42 18.58 4.33
N GLN A 188 8.25 19.22 4.41
CA GLN A 188 7.61 19.56 5.68
C GLN A 188 6.37 18.70 5.94
N GLN A 189 6.19 18.32 7.21
CA GLN A 189 5.03 17.54 7.69
C GLN A 189 4.82 16.22 6.92
N PHE A 190 5.89 15.46 6.70
CA PHE A 190 5.80 14.11 6.15
C PHE A 190 5.60 13.09 7.26
N LYS A 191 4.83 12.03 7.00
CA LYS A 191 4.52 11.02 8.01
C LYS A 191 5.47 9.83 7.91
N VAL A 192 6.14 9.48 9.00
CA VAL A 192 6.90 8.22 9.11
C VAL A 192 5.96 7.03 8.98
N SER A 193 6.24 6.17 8.01
CA SER A 193 5.40 5.03 7.64
C SER A 193 6.27 3.77 7.51
N PHE A 194 5.63 2.59 7.47
CA PHE A 194 6.33 1.32 7.38
C PHE A 194 5.65 0.39 6.37
N PHE A 195 6.43 -0.11 5.42
CA PHE A 195 6.05 -1.20 4.52
C PHE A 195 7.31 -1.96 4.10
N ASN A 196 7.56 -3.11 4.74
CA ASN A 196 8.83 -3.86 4.74
C ASN A 196 10.02 -3.09 5.33
N ILE A 197 10.15 -1.80 5.02
CA ILE A 197 11.13 -0.84 5.55
C ILE A 197 10.44 0.44 6.02
N LYS A 198 11.06 1.19 6.93
CA LYS A 198 10.62 2.55 7.28
C LYS A 198 10.83 3.49 6.09
N PHE A 199 9.87 4.38 5.87
CA PHE A 199 9.87 5.37 4.80
C PHE A 199 9.07 6.60 5.22
N VAL A 200 9.20 7.70 4.50
CA VAL A 200 8.42 8.92 4.73
C VAL A 200 7.30 9.04 3.69
N ASN A 201 6.10 9.40 4.12
CA ASN A 201 4.93 9.46 3.26
C ASN A 201 4.27 10.84 3.32
N GLY A 202 4.11 11.47 2.15
CA GLY A 202 3.37 12.71 2.03
C GLY A 202 1.90 12.52 2.47
N ILE A 203 1.41 13.49 3.21
CA ILE A 203 0.00 13.63 3.61
C ILE A 203 -0.57 14.91 3.00
N ARG A 204 -1.84 15.23 3.26
CA ARG A 204 -2.50 16.40 2.63
C ARG A 204 -1.89 17.73 3.07
N GLU A 205 -1.36 17.74 4.27
CA GLU A 205 -0.76 18.89 4.95
C GLU A 205 0.72 19.04 4.61
N SER A 206 1.31 18.07 3.89
CA SER A 206 2.72 18.10 3.54
C SER A 206 3.01 19.19 2.50
N VAL A 207 4.16 19.85 2.66
CA VAL A 207 4.66 20.89 1.75
C VAL A 207 6.07 20.53 1.33
N ILE A 208 6.43 20.81 0.08
CA ILE A 208 7.79 20.67 -0.43
C ILE A 208 8.21 22.02 -1.01
N ASN A 209 9.32 22.56 -0.51
CA ASN A 209 9.92 23.78 -1.01
C ASN A 209 11.32 23.49 -1.52
N GLU A 210 11.64 23.95 -2.72
CA GLU A 210 13.00 23.88 -3.27
C GLU A 210 13.93 24.82 -2.48
N ILE A 211 15.16 24.38 -2.26
CA ILE A 211 16.20 25.13 -1.53
C ILE A 211 17.51 25.07 -2.31
N GLU A 212 18.52 25.78 -1.81
CA GLU A 212 19.89 25.64 -2.33
C GLU A 212 20.39 24.20 -2.17
N ASP A 213 21.19 23.77 -3.13
CA ASP A 213 21.68 22.39 -3.16
C ASP A 213 22.61 22.10 -1.99
N ILE A 214 22.29 21.02 -1.26
CA ILE A 214 23.11 20.56 -0.15
C ILE A 214 24.18 19.60 -0.64
N GLU A 215 25.37 19.70 -0.06
CA GLU A 215 26.46 18.75 -0.30
C GLU A 215 26.19 17.44 0.43
N ILE A 216 26.30 16.32 -0.30
CA ILE A 216 26.07 14.98 0.22
C ILE A 216 27.33 14.16 0.03
N PRO A 217 27.85 13.49 1.08
CA PRO A 217 28.95 12.55 0.96
C PRO A 217 28.69 11.49 -0.11
N GLU A 218 29.68 11.22 -0.97
CA GLU A 218 29.56 10.27 -2.09
C GLU A 218 29.18 8.85 -1.61
N GLU A 219 29.66 8.47 -0.43
CA GLU A 219 29.34 7.20 0.23
C GLU A 219 27.83 7.03 0.50
N ILE A 220 27.14 8.12 0.89
CA ILE A 220 25.70 8.11 1.13
C ILE A 220 24.94 8.01 -0.19
N CYS A 221 25.38 8.73 -1.22
CA CYS A 221 24.84 8.63 -2.57
C CYS A 221 24.97 7.20 -3.12
N ALA A 222 26.12 6.56 -2.91
CA ALA A 222 26.35 5.17 -3.29
C ALA A 222 25.43 4.20 -2.51
N ALA A 223 25.32 4.36 -1.19
CA ALA A 223 24.43 3.56 -0.36
C ALA A 223 22.94 3.71 -0.76
N ALA A 224 22.53 4.91 -1.17
CA ALA A 224 21.16 5.18 -1.63
C ALA A 224 20.77 4.38 -2.88
N GLN A 225 21.74 3.96 -3.72
CA GLN A 225 21.46 3.13 -4.89
C GLN A 225 20.83 1.78 -4.50
N GLN A 226 21.16 1.24 -3.33
CA GLN A 226 20.60 -0.02 -2.84
C GLN A 226 19.11 0.08 -2.47
N LEU A 227 18.60 1.30 -2.27
CA LEU A 227 17.19 1.53 -2.01
C LEU A 227 16.35 1.60 -3.30
N LYS A 228 16.98 1.79 -4.47
CA LYS A 228 16.25 1.83 -5.74
C LYS A 228 15.46 0.53 -5.92
N PRO A 229 14.22 0.59 -6.45
CA PRO A 229 13.53 -0.63 -6.86
C PRO A 229 14.47 -1.41 -7.78
N LYS A 230 14.59 -2.72 -7.56
CA LYS A 230 15.28 -3.57 -8.52
C LYS A 230 14.56 -3.40 -9.86
N GLU A 231 15.30 -3.03 -10.91
CA GLU A 231 14.74 -3.04 -12.25
C GLU A 231 14.17 -4.44 -12.49
N LYS A 232 12.89 -4.49 -12.86
CA LYS A 232 12.27 -5.75 -13.21
C LYS A 232 12.96 -6.24 -14.47
N GLU A 233 13.61 -7.41 -14.42
CA GLU A 233 14.20 -8.02 -15.61
C GLU A 233 13.08 -8.42 -16.58
N CYS A 234 12.76 -7.48 -17.47
CA CYS A 234 11.92 -7.72 -18.63
C CYS A 234 12.78 -8.33 -19.72
N SER A 235 12.43 -9.54 -20.15
CA SER A 235 13.08 -10.19 -21.28
C SER A 235 12.07 -10.44 -22.40
N ASN A 236 12.54 -10.21 -23.63
CA ASN A 236 11.80 -10.57 -24.82
C ASN A 236 12.17 -11.99 -25.22
N LEU A 237 11.17 -12.83 -25.42
CA LEU A 237 11.33 -14.22 -25.84
C LEU A 237 10.53 -14.43 -27.12
N THR A 238 11.12 -15.14 -28.07
CA THR A 238 10.38 -15.66 -29.23
C THR A 238 10.24 -17.16 -29.07
N GLY A 239 9.05 -17.69 -29.28
CA GLY A 239 8.81 -19.12 -29.12
C GLY A 239 7.35 -19.50 -29.26
N ARG A 240 6.89 -20.47 -28.48
CA ARG A 240 5.47 -20.90 -28.46
C ARG A 240 5.02 -21.36 -27.09
N VAL A 241 3.70 -21.43 -26.93
CA VAL A 241 3.07 -22.00 -25.74
C VAL A 241 3.14 -23.53 -25.81
N LEU A 242 3.74 -24.15 -24.80
CA LEU A 242 3.82 -25.61 -24.63
C LEU A 242 2.63 -26.16 -23.84
N GLY A 243 2.19 -25.42 -22.82
CA GLY A 243 1.11 -25.85 -21.93
C GLY A 243 0.35 -24.65 -21.38
N VAL A 244 -0.93 -24.83 -21.05
CA VAL A 244 -1.77 -23.75 -20.55
C VAL A 244 -2.79 -24.24 -19.53
N ASP A 245 -2.94 -23.48 -18.46
CA ASP A 245 -3.95 -23.68 -17.42
C ASP A 245 -4.83 -22.42 -17.34
N VAL A 246 -6.09 -22.52 -17.77
CA VAL A 246 -7.03 -21.39 -17.89
C VAL A 246 -8.01 -21.34 -16.72
N SER A 247 -8.01 -20.20 -16.04
CA SER A 247 -8.87 -19.89 -14.90
C SER A 247 -9.89 -18.80 -15.26
N PHE A 248 -11.14 -19.04 -14.86
CA PHE A 248 -12.21 -18.06 -14.97
C PHE A 248 -12.54 -17.51 -13.59
N THR A 249 -12.78 -16.21 -13.50
CA THR A 249 -13.12 -15.54 -12.25
C THR A 249 -14.32 -14.64 -12.46
N LEU A 250 -15.31 -14.74 -11.59
CA LEU A 250 -16.42 -13.79 -11.54
C LEU A 250 -16.01 -12.54 -10.74
N VAL A 251 -16.37 -11.36 -11.24
CA VAL A 251 -16.00 -10.07 -10.66
C VAL A 251 -17.27 -9.27 -10.38
N CYS A 252 -17.41 -8.83 -9.13
CA CYS A 252 -18.55 -8.06 -8.68
C CYS A 252 -18.68 -6.75 -9.46
N VAL A 253 -19.84 -6.54 -10.09
CA VAL A 253 -20.17 -5.31 -10.82
C VAL A 253 -20.17 -4.06 -9.92
N ASN A 254 -20.48 -4.21 -8.63
CA ASN A 254 -20.50 -3.09 -7.69
C ASN A 254 -19.10 -2.75 -7.13
N CYS A 255 -18.44 -3.71 -6.49
CA CYS A 255 -17.20 -3.45 -5.74
C CYS A 255 -15.92 -4.01 -6.39
N ARG A 256 -16.03 -4.63 -7.58
CA ARG A 256 -14.92 -5.24 -8.34
C ARG A 256 -14.15 -6.35 -7.60
N SER A 257 -14.66 -6.81 -6.48
CA SER A 257 -14.09 -7.95 -5.75
C SER A 257 -14.37 -9.26 -6.50
N ARG A 258 -13.47 -10.24 -6.31
CA ARG A 258 -13.66 -11.61 -6.78
C ARG A 258 -14.89 -12.23 -6.13
N ILE A 259 -15.69 -12.93 -6.92
CA ILE A 259 -16.84 -13.71 -6.50
C ILE A 259 -16.50 -15.19 -6.67
N THR A 260 -16.83 -16.01 -5.67
CA THR A 260 -16.73 -17.46 -5.76
C THR A 260 -17.82 -17.96 -6.70
N ASP A 261 -17.43 -18.70 -7.73
CA ASP A 261 -18.36 -19.31 -8.67
C ASP A 261 -19.12 -20.46 -7.98
N SER A 262 -20.43 -20.53 -8.18
CA SER A 262 -21.30 -21.63 -7.75
C SER A 262 -22.21 -22.03 -8.91
N ASP A 263 -22.78 -23.23 -8.88
CA ASP A 263 -23.69 -23.71 -9.93
C ASP A 263 -25.07 -23.04 -9.91
N ASP A 264 -25.27 -22.08 -8.99
CA ASP A 264 -26.52 -21.35 -8.84
C ASP A 264 -26.70 -20.27 -9.92
N GLN A 265 -27.96 -19.92 -10.19
CA GLN A 265 -28.32 -18.78 -11.06
C GLN A 265 -27.96 -17.43 -10.44
N PHE A 266 -27.72 -17.39 -9.12
CA PHE A 266 -27.40 -16.20 -8.36
C PHE A 266 -26.05 -16.34 -7.70
N VAL A 267 -25.29 -15.25 -7.65
CA VAL A 267 -24.01 -15.23 -6.94
C VAL A 267 -23.98 -14.11 -5.91
N ASN A 268 -23.45 -14.41 -4.73
CA ASN A 268 -23.29 -13.43 -3.66
C ASN A 268 -21.86 -12.89 -3.62
N CYS A 269 -21.71 -11.57 -3.59
CA CYS A 269 -20.40 -10.97 -3.39
C CYS A 269 -20.01 -10.96 -1.90
N GLY A 270 -19.01 -11.75 -1.53
CA GLY A 270 -18.50 -11.80 -0.15
C GLY A 270 -18.04 -10.46 0.43
N SER A 271 -17.62 -9.52 -0.43
CA SER A 271 -17.14 -8.19 0.00
C SER A 271 -18.27 -7.19 0.26
N CYS A 272 -19.18 -6.99 -0.71
CA CYS A 272 -20.25 -5.98 -0.59
C CYS A 272 -21.61 -6.56 -0.18
N LYS A 273 -21.69 -7.89 -0.03
CA LYS A 273 -22.88 -8.68 0.39
C LYS A 273 -24.08 -8.61 -0.56
N THR A 274 -23.93 -7.97 -1.72
CA THR A 274 -24.98 -7.90 -2.76
C THR A 274 -25.06 -9.20 -3.55
N THR A 275 -26.28 -9.63 -3.85
CA THR A 275 -26.59 -10.78 -4.72
C THR A 275 -26.86 -10.30 -6.14
N PHE A 276 -26.32 -11.01 -7.13
CA PHE A 276 -26.48 -10.68 -8.55
C PHE A 276 -26.96 -11.92 -9.31
N LEU A 277 -27.70 -11.69 -10.40
CA LEU A 277 -27.91 -12.70 -11.44
C LEU A 277 -26.58 -13.02 -12.10
N LYS A 278 -26.21 -14.31 -12.14
CA LYS A 278 -24.88 -14.78 -12.58
C LYS A 278 -24.55 -14.36 -14.01
N GLU A 279 -25.55 -14.36 -14.90
CA GLU A 279 -25.38 -13.99 -16.31
C GLU A 279 -24.96 -12.52 -16.52
N PHE A 280 -25.27 -11.63 -15.57
CA PHE A 280 -24.92 -10.21 -15.64
C PHE A 280 -23.63 -9.86 -14.88
N VAL A 281 -23.00 -10.86 -14.25
CA VAL A 281 -21.73 -10.65 -13.54
C VAL A 281 -20.58 -10.72 -14.53
N LYS A 282 -19.68 -9.74 -14.45
CA LYS A 282 -18.50 -9.68 -15.31
C LYS A 282 -17.60 -10.89 -15.05
N LYS A 283 -17.25 -11.61 -16.10
CA LYS A 283 -16.26 -12.69 -16.08
C LYS A 283 -14.90 -12.14 -16.51
N THR A 284 -13.83 -12.57 -15.86
CA THR A 284 -12.46 -12.32 -16.30
C THR A 284 -11.71 -13.65 -16.45
N VAL A 285 -10.76 -13.68 -17.37
CA VAL A 285 -9.94 -14.85 -17.66
C VAL A 285 -8.49 -14.56 -17.28
N SER A 286 -7.83 -15.54 -16.71
CA SER A 286 -6.38 -15.57 -16.60
C SER A 286 -5.87 -16.95 -16.99
N ALA A 287 -4.59 -17.02 -17.33
CA ALA A 287 -3.96 -18.29 -17.65
C ALA A 287 -2.57 -18.38 -17.04
N ASN A 288 -2.12 -19.58 -16.73
CA ASN A 288 -0.71 -19.86 -16.54
C ASN A 288 -0.21 -20.62 -17.77
N VAL A 289 0.75 -20.04 -18.50
CA VAL A 289 1.31 -20.60 -19.73
C VAL A 289 2.73 -21.10 -19.49
N ILE A 290 3.07 -22.24 -20.06
CA ILE A 290 4.45 -22.76 -20.13
C ILE A 290 5.00 -22.38 -21.48
N VAL A 291 6.14 -21.69 -21.49
CA VAL A 291 6.75 -21.17 -22.72
C VAL A 291 8.00 -21.98 -23.06
N ILE A 292 8.14 -22.32 -24.35
CA ILE A 292 9.39 -22.80 -24.94
C ILE A 292 9.89 -21.78 -25.95
N ASP A 293 11.20 -21.63 -26.07
CA ASP A 293 11.82 -20.78 -27.09
C ASP A 293 11.93 -21.48 -28.47
N GLU A 294 12.54 -20.80 -29.44
CA GLU A 294 12.78 -21.34 -30.79
C GLU A 294 13.69 -22.58 -30.80
N ASN A 295 14.50 -22.79 -29.75
CA ASN A 295 15.34 -23.98 -29.58
C ASN A 295 14.62 -25.12 -28.83
N ASN A 296 13.32 -24.95 -28.54
CA ASN A 296 12.50 -25.85 -27.71
C ASN A 296 12.96 -25.95 -26.24
N GLU A 297 13.72 -24.97 -25.75
CA GLU A 297 14.10 -24.91 -24.34
C GLU A 297 12.95 -24.34 -23.50
N ASN A 298 12.61 -25.02 -22.40
CA ASN A 298 11.56 -24.58 -21.47
C ASN A 298 12.02 -23.37 -20.65
N LYS A 299 11.39 -22.21 -20.88
CA LYS A 299 11.67 -20.95 -20.17
C LYS A 299 10.85 -20.76 -18.90
N GLY A 300 9.93 -21.70 -18.62
CA GLY A 300 9.16 -21.77 -17.39
C GLY A 300 7.69 -21.42 -17.55
N ARG A 301 7.01 -21.30 -16.39
CA ARG A 301 5.58 -21.04 -16.27
C ARG A 301 5.34 -19.57 -15.91
N PHE A 302 4.50 -18.90 -16.67
CA PHE A 302 4.18 -17.47 -16.50
C PHE A 302 2.69 -17.25 -16.37
N TYR A 303 2.29 -16.33 -15.50
CA TYR A 303 0.91 -15.88 -15.35
C TYR A 303 0.57 -14.80 -16.39
N CYS A 304 -0.54 -15.01 -17.10
CA CYS A 304 -1.12 -14.10 -18.07
C CYS A 304 -2.44 -13.54 -17.52
N SER A 305 -2.53 -12.22 -17.48
CA SER A 305 -3.76 -11.51 -17.12
C SER A 305 -4.77 -11.50 -18.27
N ASN A 306 -6.01 -11.09 -17.97
CA ASN A 306 -7.08 -10.94 -18.96
C ASN A 306 -6.70 -9.97 -20.09
N SER A 307 -5.98 -8.89 -19.79
CA SER A 307 -5.58 -7.91 -20.80
C SER A 307 -4.55 -8.49 -21.77
N VAL A 308 -3.57 -9.24 -21.25
CA VAL A 308 -2.54 -9.91 -22.07
C VAL A 308 -3.18 -10.97 -22.97
N LEU A 309 -4.10 -11.76 -22.43
CA LEU A 309 -4.85 -12.74 -23.21
C LEU A 309 -5.69 -12.07 -24.31
N ASN A 310 -6.45 -11.02 -24.00
CA ASN A 310 -7.22 -10.29 -25.01
C ASN A 310 -6.32 -9.68 -26.10
N SER A 311 -5.17 -9.09 -25.72
CA SER A 311 -4.20 -8.56 -26.69
C SER A 311 -3.64 -9.63 -27.61
N MET A 312 -3.36 -10.83 -27.08
CA MET A 312 -2.94 -11.95 -27.90
C MET A 312 -4.02 -12.32 -28.91
N PHE A 313 -5.28 -12.47 -28.47
CA PHE A 313 -6.38 -12.84 -29.35
C PHE A 313 -6.67 -11.79 -30.43
N GLU A 314 -6.51 -10.51 -30.13
CA GLU A 314 -6.53 -9.44 -31.14
C GLU A 314 -5.39 -9.58 -32.15
N SER A 315 -4.17 -9.89 -31.70
CA SER A 315 -3.03 -10.11 -32.62
C SER A 315 -3.27 -11.32 -33.54
N ILE A 316 -3.91 -12.39 -33.03
CA ILE A 316 -4.24 -13.57 -33.83
C ILE A 316 -5.30 -13.24 -34.88
N LYS A 317 -6.30 -12.42 -34.54
CA LYS A 317 -7.35 -11.98 -35.48
C LYS A 317 -6.80 -11.26 -36.70
N ALA A 318 -5.64 -10.61 -36.59
CA ALA A 318 -4.97 -9.98 -37.73
C ALA A 318 -4.30 -10.98 -38.69
N THR A 319 -4.22 -12.28 -38.35
CA THR A 319 -3.59 -13.30 -39.19
C THR A 319 -4.57 -13.89 -40.21
N LYS A 320 -4.08 -14.18 -41.43
CA LYS A 320 -4.91 -14.60 -42.59
C LYS A 320 -5.67 -15.91 -42.41
N ASN A 321 -5.30 -16.75 -41.43
CA ASN A 321 -5.82 -18.10 -41.26
C ASN A 321 -6.67 -18.29 -39.99
N TYR A 322 -7.04 -17.20 -39.30
CA TYR A 322 -7.79 -17.30 -38.04
C TYR A 322 -9.28 -16.96 -38.21
N ASN A 323 -10.15 -17.90 -37.82
CA ASN A 323 -11.58 -17.83 -38.08
C ASN A 323 -12.42 -17.40 -36.87
N ILE A 324 -11.81 -17.15 -35.70
CA ILE A 324 -12.54 -16.73 -34.50
C ILE A 324 -12.66 -15.20 -34.51
N LYS A 325 -13.89 -14.70 -34.66
CA LYS A 325 -14.19 -13.25 -34.68
C LYS A 325 -14.19 -12.59 -33.30
N GLU A 326 -14.47 -13.38 -32.25
CA GLU A 326 -14.52 -12.93 -30.86
C GLU A 326 -13.13 -12.97 -30.23
N THR A 327 -12.71 -11.82 -29.71
CA THR A 327 -11.37 -11.59 -29.12
C THR A 327 -11.43 -11.35 -27.63
N ASP A 328 -12.62 -11.05 -27.08
CA ASP A 328 -12.84 -11.00 -25.65
C ASP A 328 -12.83 -12.43 -25.08
N THR A 329 -11.71 -12.79 -24.46
CA THR A 329 -11.53 -14.14 -23.90
C THR A 329 -12.56 -14.49 -22.84
N ALA A 330 -13.19 -13.51 -22.18
CA ALA A 330 -14.27 -13.74 -21.23
C ALA A 330 -15.51 -14.39 -21.87
N LYS A 331 -15.71 -14.22 -23.18
CA LYS A 331 -16.82 -14.78 -23.95
C LYS A 331 -16.48 -16.09 -24.66
N LEU A 332 -15.21 -16.49 -24.63
CA LEU A 332 -14.75 -17.73 -25.25
C LEU A 332 -14.85 -18.91 -24.28
N SER A 333 -15.04 -20.11 -24.83
CA SER A 333 -14.97 -21.33 -24.03
C SER A 333 -13.54 -21.66 -23.64
N ARG A 334 -13.35 -22.38 -22.51
CA ARG A 334 -12.03 -22.87 -22.08
C ARG A 334 -11.30 -23.60 -23.22
N LYS A 335 -12.02 -24.49 -23.91
CA LYS A 335 -11.48 -25.30 -25.00
C LYS A 335 -10.92 -24.44 -26.13
N MET A 336 -11.67 -23.43 -26.57
CA MET A 336 -11.22 -22.51 -27.61
C MET A 336 -9.96 -21.76 -27.21
N ILE A 337 -9.90 -21.28 -25.96
CA ILE A 337 -8.72 -20.55 -25.48
C ILE A 337 -7.48 -21.44 -25.47
N VAL A 338 -7.62 -22.66 -24.95
CA VAL A 338 -6.54 -23.65 -24.86
C VAL A 338 -6.04 -24.04 -26.24
N GLU A 339 -6.94 -24.43 -27.15
CA GLU A 339 -6.58 -24.86 -28.51
C GLU A 339 -5.90 -23.74 -29.28
N THR A 340 -6.46 -22.53 -29.24
CA THR A 340 -5.87 -21.37 -29.92
C THR A 340 -4.44 -21.13 -29.43
N LEU A 341 -4.21 -21.04 -28.12
CA LEU A 341 -2.88 -20.73 -27.59
C LEU A 341 -1.84 -21.80 -27.92
N LEU A 342 -2.21 -23.08 -27.89
CA LEU A 342 -1.30 -24.19 -28.19
C LEU A 342 -0.98 -24.35 -29.68
N LEU A 343 -1.90 -23.96 -30.57
CA LEU A 343 -1.74 -24.09 -32.02
C LEU A 343 -0.92 -22.96 -32.65
N VAL A 344 -0.80 -21.80 -31.99
CA VAL A 344 0.05 -20.71 -32.49
C VAL A 344 1.52 -21.12 -32.39
N LYS A 345 2.18 -21.17 -33.55
CA LYS A 345 3.55 -21.70 -33.68
C LYS A 345 4.64 -20.72 -33.30
N LYS A 346 4.40 -19.42 -33.46
CA LYS A 346 5.40 -18.37 -33.21
C LYS A 346 4.75 -17.17 -32.52
N VAL A 347 5.26 -16.86 -31.34
CA VAL A 347 4.74 -15.84 -30.44
C VAL A 347 5.90 -15.04 -29.88
N LEU A 348 5.75 -13.72 -29.87
CA LEU A 348 6.60 -12.80 -29.15
C LEU A 348 6.04 -12.63 -27.74
N PHE A 349 6.86 -12.91 -26.74
CA PHE A 349 6.54 -12.77 -25.33
C PHE A 349 7.42 -11.69 -24.72
N GLU A 350 6.81 -10.86 -23.87
CA GLU A 350 7.54 -10.00 -22.95
C GLU A 350 7.25 -10.51 -21.54
N VAL A 351 8.27 -11.00 -20.84
CA VAL A 351 8.11 -11.61 -19.52
C VAL A 351 8.92 -10.87 -18.46
N VAL A 352 8.35 -10.80 -17.26
CA VAL A 352 9.05 -10.41 -16.04
C VAL A 352 9.49 -11.68 -15.33
N SER A 353 10.77 -12.05 -15.51
CA SER A 353 11.31 -13.37 -15.13
C SER A 353 11.18 -13.68 -13.64
N ASP A 354 11.46 -12.68 -12.79
CA ASP A 354 11.44 -12.81 -11.33
C ASP A 354 10.02 -12.95 -10.76
N GLU A 355 9.04 -12.27 -11.38
CA GLU A 355 7.65 -12.29 -10.93
C GLU A 355 6.84 -13.41 -11.59
N LYS A 356 7.44 -14.15 -12.55
CA LYS A 356 6.76 -15.14 -13.39
C LYS A 356 5.48 -14.55 -14.02
N LEU A 357 5.58 -13.30 -14.49
CA LEU A 357 4.48 -12.58 -15.14
C LEU A 357 4.73 -12.44 -16.64
N MET A 358 3.66 -12.56 -17.41
CA MET A 358 3.63 -12.20 -18.82
C MET A 358 3.12 -10.76 -18.93
N SER A 359 3.94 -9.86 -19.48
CA SER A 359 3.58 -8.45 -19.73
C SER A 359 2.90 -8.29 -21.08
N SER A 360 3.36 -9.03 -22.10
CA SER A 360 2.81 -8.99 -23.45
C SER A 360 2.92 -10.35 -24.13
N MET A 361 1.95 -10.65 -25.00
CA MET A 361 1.93 -11.86 -25.81
C MET A 361 1.29 -11.53 -27.16
N GLN A 362 2.04 -11.71 -28.24
CA GLN A 362 1.59 -11.36 -29.60
C GLN A 362 2.05 -12.40 -30.61
N VAL A 363 1.24 -12.67 -31.63
CA VAL A 363 1.69 -13.52 -32.75
C VAL A 363 2.85 -12.84 -33.48
N ALA A 364 3.94 -13.58 -33.66
CA ALA A 364 5.02 -13.13 -34.53
C ALA A 364 4.55 -13.24 -35.99
N GLN A 365 4.55 -12.13 -36.73
CA GLN A 365 4.13 -12.09 -38.13
C GLN A 365 5.13 -12.79 -39.06
#